data_AF-A0A1V5PP22-F1
#
_entry.id   AF-A0A1V5PP22-F1
#
_cell.length_a   1.000
_cell.length_b   1.000
_cell.length_c   1.000
_cell.angle_alpha   90.00
_cell.angle_beta   90.00
_cell.angle_gamma   90.00
#
_symmetry.space_group_name_H-M   'P 1'
#
loop_
_entity.id
_entity.type
_entity.pdbx_description
1 polymer ?
#
loop_
_entity_poly.entity_id
_entity_poly.type
_entity_poly.pdbx_seq_one_letter_code
_entity_poly.pdbx_strand_id
1 'polypeptide(L)'
;MLPAWFLTFRYKDVPYTMLVNGQTGKIVGGLPYEKAPLILLFTLIFAIVAPIAAFIYNIVDLDDGKRLLGLMIFGSAIAFAKGVKNLKDVEKSRRLSSEADIANYSKNR
;
A
#
# COMPACT_ATOMS: atom_id res chain seq x y z
N MET A 1 21.27 -20.60 17.06
CA MET A 1 19.93 -20.03 16.89
C MET A 1 20.10 -18.53 16.67
N LEU A 2 19.43 -17.94 15.67
CA LEU A 2 19.50 -16.49 15.48
C LEU A 2 18.57 -15.80 16.49
N PRO A 3 18.99 -14.68 17.10
CA PRO A 3 18.13 -13.94 18.03
C PRO A 3 16.89 -13.42 17.30
N ALA A 4 15.73 -13.52 17.93
CA ALA A 4 14.48 -12.92 17.46
C ALA A 4 13.83 -12.15 18.61
N TRP A 5 13.34 -10.95 18.34
CA TRP A 5 12.65 -10.10 19.30
C TRP A 5 11.16 -10.00 18.95
N PHE A 6 10.32 -9.98 19.96
CA PHE A 6 8.87 -9.83 19.83
C PHE A 6 8.49 -8.42 20.30
N LEU A 7 7.81 -7.67 19.44
CA LEU A 7 7.24 -6.37 19.78
C LEU A 7 5.73 -6.49 19.77
N THR A 8 5.11 -6.41 20.95
CA THR A 8 3.66 -6.43 21.09
C THR A 8 3.15 -5.06 21.52
N PHE A 9 2.24 -4.48 20.75
CA PHE A 9 1.59 -3.21 21.08
C PHE A 9 0.11 -3.25 20.70
N ARG A 10 -0.71 -2.40 21.32
CA ARG A 10 -2.14 -2.32 21.00
C ARG A 10 -2.43 -1.11 20.11
N TYR A 11 -3.23 -1.33 19.07
CA TYR A 11 -3.72 -0.28 18.18
C TYR A 11 -5.22 -0.48 17.94
N LYS A 12 -6.04 0.53 18.27
CA LYS A 12 -7.51 0.44 18.25
C LYS A 12 -8.04 -0.81 18.97
N ASP A 13 -7.52 -1.04 20.18
CA ASP A 13 -7.81 -2.20 21.05
C ASP A 13 -7.45 -3.59 20.50
N VAL A 14 -6.89 -3.67 19.29
CA VAL A 14 -6.37 -4.91 18.72
C VAL A 14 -4.88 -5.06 19.08
N PRO A 15 -4.47 -6.16 19.71
CA PRO A 15 -3.05 -6.47 19.91
C PRO A 15 -2.38 -6.84 18.57
N TYR A 16 -1.21 -6.24 18.33
CA TYR A 16 -0.34 -6.54 17.18
C TYR A 16 0.99 -7.06 17.70
N THR A 17 1.45 -8.17 17.13
CA THR A 17 2.75 -8.77 17.43
C THR A 17 3.63 -8.75 16.19
N MET A 18 4.78 -8.08 16.28
CA MET A 18 5.79 -8.01 15.23
C MET A 18 7.04 -8.79 15.65
N LEU A 19 7.67 -9.44 14.68
CA LEU A 19 8.88 -10.23 14.84
C LEU A 19 10.06 -9.48 14.25
N VAL A 20 11.14 -9.32 15.01
CA VAL A 20 12.37 -8.66 14.54
C VAL A 20 13.51 -9.66 14.61
N ASN A 21 14.22 -9.85 13.50
CA ASN A 21 15.45 -10.63 13.50
C ASN A 21 16.57 -9.80 14.16
N GLY A 22 17.14 -10.30 15.26
CA GLY A 22 18.16 -9.58 16.03
C GLY A 22 19.56 -9.52 15.39
N GLN A 23 19.81 -10.31 14.34
CA GLN A 23 21.08 -10.27 13.59
C GLN A 23 21.02 -9.31 12.40
N THR A 24 19.89 -9.29 11.68
CA THR A 24 19.72 -8.49 10.45
C THR A 24 18.89 -7.23 10.64
N GLY A 25 18.16 -7.10 11.75
CA GLY A 25 17.20 -6.03 11.99
C GLY A 25 15.92 -6.13 11.15
N LYS A 26 15.74 -7.20 10.36
CA LYS A 26 14.56 -7.34 9.50
C LYS A 26 13.31 -7.57 10.33
N ILE A 27 12.28 -6.76 10.07
CA ILE A 27 10.99 -6.81 10.75
C ILE A 27 9.99 -7.61 9.89
N VAL A 28 9.24 -8.49 10.52
CA VAL A 28 8.15 -9.29 9.92
C VAL A 28 6.89 -9.05 10.75
N GLY A 29 5.87 -8.48 10.10
CA GLY A 29 4.60 -8.11 10.72
C GLY A 29 4.02 -6.87 10.04
N GLY A 30 2.71 -6.84 9.82
CA GLY A 30 2.07 -5.70 9.18
C GLY A 30 1.88 -4.53 10.14
N LEU A 31 2.38 -3.34 9.80
CA LEU A 31 2.05 -2.11 10.53
C LEU A 31 0.56 -1.78 10.38
N PRO A 32 -0.13 -1.40 11.47
CA PRO A 32 -1.46 -0.84 11.39
C PRO A 32 -1.39 0.55 10.76
N TYR A 33 -2.17 0.76 9.70
CA TYR A 33 -2.37 2.06 9.09
C TYR A 33 -3.86 2.28 8.83
N GLU A 34 -4.30 3.54 8.83
CA GLU A 34 -5.67 3.87 8.50
C GLU A 34 -5.85 3.98 7.00
N LYS A 35 -6.78 3.19 6.44
CA LYS A 35 -7.04 3.20 5.00
C LYS A 35 -7.72 4.48 4.51
N ALA A 36 -8.63 5.03 5.32
CA ALA A 36 -9.44 6.19 4.93
C ALA A 36 -8.58 7.43 4.57
N PRO A 37 -7.66 7.91 5.43
CA PRO A 37 -6.82 9.05 5.10
C PRO A 37 -5.87 8.75 3.94
N LEU A 38 -5.38 7.51 3.83
CA LEU A 38 -4.52 7.10 2.73
C LEU A 38 -5.26 7.16 1.39
N ILE A 39 -6.44 6.55 1.30
CA ILE A 39 -7.27 6.55 0.09
C ILE A 39 -7.65 7.97 -0.29
N LEU A 40 -8.06 8.79 0.68
CA LEU A 40 -8.43 10.20 0.46
C LEU A 40 -7.27 11.03 -0.10
N LEU A 41 -6.06 10.82 0.42
CA LEU A 41 -4.87 11.49 -0.10
C LEU A 41 -4.59 11.07 -1.55
N PHE A 42 -4.64 9.76 -1.85
CA PHE A 42 -4.42 9.27 -3.22
C PHE A 42 -5.51 9.74 -4.19
N THR A 43 -6.78 9.77 -3.80
CA THR A 43 -7.85 10.28 -4.65
C THR A 43 -7.74 11.78 -4.88
N LEU A 44 -7.36 12.57 -3.87
CA LEU A 44 -7.15 14.01 -4.03
C LEU A 44 -6.00 14.32 -5.00
N ILE A 45 -4.87 13.63 -4.84
CA ILE A 45 -3.73 13.77 -5.76
C ILE A 45 -4.15 13.40 -7.18
N PHE A 46 -4.86 12.29 -7.36
CA PHE A 46 -5.33 11.86 -8.68
C PHE A 46 -6.31 12.87 -9.30
N ALA A 47 -7.23 13.40 -8.51
CA ALA A 47 -8.22 14.40 -8.95
C ALA A 47 -7.58 15.72 -9.42
N ILE A 48 -6.39 16.06 -8.92
CA ILE A 48 -5.64 17.26 -9.34
C ILE A 48 -4.76 16.95 -10.55
N VAL A 49 -4.01 15.84 -10.52
CA VAL A 49 -3.03 15.51 -11.57
C VAL A 49 -3.70 15.11 -12.88
N ALA A 50 -4.80 14.36 -12.83
CA ALA A 50 -5.50 13.90 -14.03
C ALA A 50 -6.00 15.03 -14.96
N PRO A 51 -6.71 16.07 -14.47
CA PRO A 51 -7.15 17.16 -15.33
C PRO A 51 -5.99 17.99 -15.87
N ILE A 52 -4.92 18.19 -15.09
CA ILE A 52 -3.71 18.89 -15.56
C ILE A 52 -3.05 18.12 -16.70
N ALA A 53 -2.89 16.81 -16.57
CA ALA A 53 -2.34 15.96 -17.62
C ALA A 53 -3.21 15.95 -18.88
N ALA A 54 -4.53 15.88 -18.72
CA ALA A 54 -5.48 15.96 -19.84
C ALA A 54 -5.42 17.32 -20.54
N PHE A 55 -5.30 18.42 -19.78
CA PHE A 55 -5.16 19.76 -20.33
C PHE A 55 -3.86 19.87 -21.16
N ILE A 56 -2.71 19.46 -20.60
CA ILE A 56 -1.43 19.47 -21.31
C ILE A 56 -1.49 18.63 -22.60
N TYR A 57 -2.14 17.47 -22.57
CA TYR A 57 -2.28 16.60 -23.75
C TYR A 57 -3.02 17.30 -24.91
N ASN A 58 -4.01 18.15 -24.62
CA ASN A 58 -4.78 18.86 -25.64
C ASN A 58 -4.02 20.06 -26.24
N ILE A 59 -3.02 20.62 -25.54
CA ILE A 59 -2.28 21.82 -25.98
C ILE A 59 -1.02 21.46 -26.78
N VAL A 60 -0.46 20.26 -26.55
CA VAL A 60 0.73 19.81 -27.29
C VAL A 60 0.34 19.48 -28.72
N ASP A 61 0.68 20.31 -29.70
CA ASP A 61 0.38 20.07 -31.12
C ASP A 61 1.42 19.19 -31.85
N LEU A 62 2.53 18.86 -31.18
CA LEU A 62 3.58 18.02 -31.75
C LEU A 62 3.17 16.55 -31.67
N ASP A 63 3.01 15.88 -32.82
CA ASP A 63 2.54 14.49 -32.91
C ASP A 63 3.42 13.51 -32.10
N ASP A 64 4.74 13.74 -32.09
CA ASP A 64 5.69 12.99 -31.27
C ASP A 64 5.56 13.33 -29.77
N GLY A 65 5.20 14.57 -29.43
CA GLY A 65 4.95 15.01 -28.05
C GLY A 65 3.70 14.38 -27.44
N LYS A 66 2.61 14.27 -28.21
CA LYS A 66 1.38 13.56 -27.79
C LYS A 66 1.64 12.09 -27.53
N ARG A 67 2.47 11.44 -28.36
CA ARG A 67 2.86 10.03 -28.20
C ARG A 67 3.66 9.80 -26.90
N LEU A 68 4.65 10.64 -26.63
CA LEU A 68 5.45 10.56 -25.40
C LEU A 68 4.59 10.79 -24.14
N LEU A 69 3.71 11.79 -24.16
CA LEU A 69 2.77 12.03 -23.06
C LEU A 69 1.80 10.85 -22.86
N GLY A 70 1.25 10.31 -23.94
CA GLY A 70 0.40 9.12 -23.89
C GLY A 70 1.09 7.91 -23.24
N LEU A 71 2.36 7.66 -23.59
CA LEU A 71 3.16 6.59 -22.99
C LEU A 71 3.44 6.83 -21.50
N MET A 72 3.69 8.06 -21.07
CA MET A 72 3.88 8.39 -19.65
C MET A 72 2.58 8.23 -18.84
N ILE A 73 1.43 8.67 -19.38
CA ILE A 73 0.12 8.47 -18.76
C ILE A 73 -0.19 6.97 -18.64
N PHE A 74 0.07 6.18 -19.69
CA PHE A 74 -0.14 4.74 -19.66
C PHE A 74 0.81 4.04 -18.68
N GLY A 75 2.08 4.43 -18.65
CA GLY A 75 3.08 3.89 -17.72
C GLY A 75 2.74 4.17 -16.25
N SER A 76 2.31 5.41 -15.95
CA SER A 76 1.85 5.78 -14.60
C SER A 76 0.58 5.04 -14.18
N ALA A 77 -0.37 4.79 -15.09
CA ALA A 77 -1.55 3.97 -14.82
C ALA A 77 -1.19 2.52 -14.48
N ILE A 78 -0.23 1.91 -15.19
CA ILE A 78 0.27 0.56 -14.88
C ILE A 78 0.96 0.53 -13.52
N ALA A 79 1.80 1.51 -13.22
CA ALA A 79 2.48 1.63 -11.94
C ALA A 79 1.48 1.78 -10.78
N PHE A 80 0.44 2.60 -10.98
CA PHE A 80 -0.63 2.78 -10.01
C PHE A 80 -1.40 1.46 -9.79
N ALA A 81 -1.77 0.75 -10.85
CA ALA A 81 -2.44 -0.55 -10.74
C ALA A 81 -1.59 -1.59 -9.99
N LYS A 82 -0.28 -1.64 -10.23
CA LYS A 82 0.66 -2.46 -9.45
C LYS A 82 0.72 -2.02 -7.98
N GLY A 83 0.76 -0.71 -7.72
CA GLY A 83 0.72 -0.15 -6.37
C GLY A 83 -0.53 -0.57 -5.59
N VAL A 84 -1.70 -0.51 -6.22
CA VAL A 84 -2.97 -0.96 -5.63
C VAL A 84 -2.95 -2.45 -5.32
N LYS A 85 -2.38 -3.29 -6.20
CA LYS A 85 -2.20 -4.73 -5.93
C LYS A 85 -1.28 -4.96 -4.72
N ASN A 86 -0.15 -4.26 -4.66
CA ASN A 86 0.77 -4.36 -3.52
C ASN A 86 0.10 -3.96 -2.19
N LEU A 87 -0.76 -2.93 -2.17
CA LEU A 87 -1.53 -2.58 -0.98
C LEU A 87 -2.43 -3.72 -0.49
N LYS A 88 -3.08 -4.44 -1.41
CA LYS A 88 -3.92 -5.61 -1.08
C LYS A 88 -3.09 -6.76 -0.51
N ASP A 89 -1.89 -6.99 -1.04
CA ASP A 89 -0.98 -8.04 -0.54
C ASP A 89 -0.43 -7.70 0.85
N VAL A 90 -0.12 -6.43 1.10
CA VAL A 90 0.26 -5.92 2.44
C VAL A 90 -0.89 -6.09 3.42
N GLU A 91 -2.13 -5.79 2.99
CA GLU A 91 -3.32 -5.98 3.82
C GLU A 91 -3.54 -7.46 4.19
N LYS A 92 -3.38 -8.37 3.21
CA LYS A 92 -3.45 -9.81 3.44
C LYS A 92 -2.41 -10.27 4.46
N SER A 93 -1.18 -9.78 4.34
CA SER A 93 -0.09 -10.09 5.28
C SER A 93 -0.39 -9.58 6.70
N ARG A 94 -1.00 -8.39 6.81
CA ARG A 94 -1.43 -7.82 8.09
C ARG A 94 -2.53 -8.63 8.77
N ARG A 95 -3.50 -9.17 8.01
CA ARG A 95 -4.56 -10.06 8.54
C ARG A 95 -3.97 -11.30 9.20
N LEU A 96 -2.94 -11.88 8.60
CA LEU A 96 -2.22 -13.04 9.15
C LEU A 96 -1.46 -12.71 10.44
N SER A 97 -1.02 -11.46 10.62
CA SER A 97 -0.35 -10.99 11.84
C SER A 97 -1.31 -10.45 12.92
N SER A 98 -2.61 -10.30 12.62
CA SER A 98 -3.59 -9.75 13.57
C SER A 98 -4.25 -10.87 14.35
N GLU A 99 -4.17 -10.81 15.68
CA GLU A 99 -4.73 -11.84 16.57
C GLU A 99 -6.25 -11.96 16.48
N ALA A 100 -6.97 -10.94 15.99
CA ALA A 100 -8.42 -10.97 15.83
C ALA A 100 -8.91 -12.06 14.86
N ASP A 101 -8.18 -12.27 13.75
CA ASP A 101 -8.50 -13.34 12.79
C ASP A 101 -8.03 -14.71 13.30
N ILE A 102 -6.87 -14.78 13.99
CA ILE A 102 -6.36 -16.02 14.61
C ILE A 102 -7.30 -16.50 15.73
N ALA A 103 -7.80 -15.58 16.56
CA ALA A 103 -8.75 -15.86 17.62
C ALA A 103 -10.09 -16.35 17.07
N ASN A 104 -10.60 -15.75 16.00
CA ASN A 104 -11.81 -16.22 15.31
C ASN A 104 -11.60 -17.58 14.63
N TYR A 105 -10.41 -17.87 14.10
CA TYR A 105 -10.10 -19.16 13.49
C TYR A 105 -9.98 -20.29 14.53
N SER A 106 -9.44 -19.99 15.71
CA SER A 106 -9.43 -20.87 16.88
C SER A 106 -10.84 -21.15 17.39
N LYS A 107 -11.72 -20.14 17.42
CA LYS A 107 -13.11 -20.26 17.88
C LYS A 107 -14.02 -21.06 16.95
N ASN A 108 -13.67 -21.17 15.67
CA ASN A 108 -14.44 -21.88 14.64
C ASN A 108 -13.87 -23.28 14.31
N ARG A 109 -12.97 -23.80 15.15
CA ARG A 109 -12.51 -25.20 15.15
C ARG A 109 -13.11 -25.92 16.33
#